data_AF-A0A318PY92-F1
#
_entry.id   AF-A0A318PY92-F1
#
_cell.length_a   1.000
_cell.length_b   1.000
_cell.length_c   1.000
_cell.angle_alpha   90.00
_cell.angle_beta   90.00
_cell.angle_gamma   90.00
#
_symmetry.space_group_name_H-M   'P 1'
#
loop_
_entity.id
_entity.type
_entity.pdbx_description
1 polymer ?
#
loop_
_entity_poly.entity_id
_entity_poly.type
_entity_poly.pdbx_seq_one_letter_code
_entity_poly.pdbx_strand_id
1 'polypeptide(L)'
;MSKRHSLSSIGLDLDDIEAKPASGQKVAAFHEEPPTQTPQETPGAYVKDKAVNMTVYLLPHDHKRLKQLAVEHDTTIQALVMDGLDVILDRNGQESLTRWKTRRKARG
;
A
#
# COMPACT_ATOMS: atom_id res chain seq x y z
N MET A 1 23.23 58.90 10.90
CA MET A 1 24.55 58.24 10.80
C MET A 1 24.66 57.21 11.92
N SER A 2 25.29 56.06 11.65
CA SER A 2 25.63 54.95 12.58
C SER A 2 24.47 54.06 13.04
N LYS A 3 24.55 52.73 13.06
CA LYS A 3 25.57 51.73 12.68
C LYS A 3 24.83 50.38 12.58
N ARG A 4 25.16 49.56 11.57
CA ARG A 4 24.74 48.16 11.46
C ARG A 4 25.41 47.34 12.56
N HIS A 5 24.69 46.39 13.17
CA HIS A 5 25.30 45.17 13.68
C HIS A 5 24.49 43.95 13.22
N SER A 6 25.20 43.13 12.44
CA SER A 6 24.89 41.79 11.99
C SER A 6 25.00 40.80 13.15
N LEU A 7 24.08 39.84 13.20
CA LEU A 7 24.24 38.54 13.87
C LEU A 7 23.70 37.49 12.89
N SER A 8 24.48 37.10 11.88
CA SER A 8 25.28 35.86 11.85
C SER A 8 24.50 34.60 12.25
N SER A 9 24.05 33.88 11.21
CA SER A 9 24.24 32.44 11.01
C SER A 9 23.98 31.51 12.18
N ILE A 10 22.80 30.89 12.18
CA ILE A 10 22.52 29.62 12.85
C ILE A 10 23.39 28.55 12.17
N GLY A 11 24.51 28.20 12.80
CA GLY A 11 25.32 27.04 12.44
C GLY A 11 24.57 25.78 12.87
N LEU A 12 24.05 25.03 11.90
CA LEU A 12 23.71 23.63 12.09
C LEU A 12 25.01 22.84 11.94
N ASP A 13 25.67 22.64 13.07
CA ASP A 13 26.82 21.74 13.19
C ASP A 13 26.28 20.30 13.11
N LEU A 14 26.60 19.62 12.02
CA LEU A 14 26.03 18.33 11.62
C LEU A 14 27.10 17.24 11.68
N ASP A 15 27.95 17.24 12.70
CA ASP A 15 29.03 16.27 12.85
C ASP A 15 29.31 15.99 14.33
N ASP A 16 28.42 15.22 14.99
CA ASP A 16 28.80 14.29 16.07
C ASP A 16 27.59 13.46 16.57
N ILE A 17 27.17 12.49 15.77
CA ILE A 17 26.34 11.38 16.26
C ILE A 17 27.21 10.12 16.25
N GLU A 18 28.06 10.01 17.26
CA GLU A 18 28.79 8.78 17.55
C GLU A 18 27.79 7.71 18.04
N ALA A 19 27.44 6.77 17.15
CA ALA A 19 26.57 5.66 17.48
C ALA A 19 27.32 4.63 18.35
N LYS A 20 27.09 4.67 19.67
CA LYS A 20 27.52 3.58 20.57
C LYS A 20 26.84 2.25 20.15
N PRO A 21 27.59 1.15 19.97
CA PRO A 21 26.96 -0.14 19.69
C PRO A 21 26.19 -0.59 20.93
N ALA A 22 24.86 -0.67 20.81
CA ALA A 22 24.02 -1.27 21.82
C ALA A 22 24.43 -2.74 21.96
N SER A 23 25.03 -3.08 23.11
CA SER A 23 25.26 -4.46 23.53
C SER A 23 23.90 -5.14 23.68
N GLY A 24 23.50 -5.89 22.66
CA GLY A 24 22.24 -6.62 22.63
C GLY A 24 22.27 -7.73 23.67
N GLN A 25 21.72 -7.46 24.85
CA GLN A 25 21.42 -8.48 25.84
C GLN A 25 20.37 -9.42 25.22
N LYS A 26 20.79 -10.65 24.88
CA LYS A 26 19.89 -11.71 24.41
C LYS A 26 18.84 -11.98 25.48
N VAL A 27 17.62 -11.47 25.27
CA VAL A 27 16.45 -11.90 26.04
C VAL A 27 16.16 -13.33 25.62
N ALA A 28 16.15 -14.24 26.59
CA ALA A 28 15.81 -15.64 26.39
C ALA A 28 14.40 -15.75 25.78
N ALA A 29 14.28 -16.54 24.71
CA ALA A 29 13.01 -16.83 24.08
C ALA A 29 12.15 -17.65 25.05
N PHE A 30 11.18 -16.98 25.70
CA PHE A 30 10.05 -17.63 26.33
C PHE A 30 9.15 -18.13 25.19
N HIS A 31 9.39 -19.34 24.70
CA HIS A 31 8.42 -20.03 23.85
C HIS A 31 7.29 -20.53 24.76
N GLU A 32 6.36 -19.64 25.07
CA GLU A 32 5.01 -20.06 25.43
C GLU A 32 4.37 -20.52 24.12
N GLU A 33 4.02 -21.82 24.04
CA GLU A 33 3.31 -22.37 22.88
C GLU A 33 2.07 -21.52 22.60
N PRO A 34 1.91 -20.97 21.39
CA PRO A 34 0.65 -20.32 21.06
C PRO A 34 -0.44 -21.40 21.11
N PRO A 35 -1.59 -21.16 21.76
CA PRO A 35 -2.69 -22.09 21.72
C PRO A 35 -3.00 -22.37 20.26
N THR A 36 -3.17 -23.65 19.91
CA THR A 36 -3.61 -24.06 18.57
C THR A 36 -4.94 -23.38 18.29
N GLN A 37 -4.88 -22.22 17.63
CA GLN A 37 -6.04 -21.54 17.11
C GLN A 37 -6.51 -22.39 15.93
N THR A 38 -7.55 -23.18 16.16
CA THR A 38 -8.43 -23.65 15.10
C THR A 38 -8.69 -22.48 14.14
N PRO A 39 -8.51 -22.64 12.82
CA PRO A 39 -8.80 -21.56 11.87
C PRO A 39 -10.26 -21.16 12.05
N GLN A 40 -10.51 -20.06 12.78
CA GLN A 40 -11.81 -19.43 12.75
C GLN A 40 -11.93 -18.86 11.35
N GLU A 41 -12.80 -19.48 10.55
CA GLU A 41 -13.31 -18.92 9.31
C GLU A 41 -14.03 -17.60 9.65
N THR A 42 -13.24 -16.55 9.78
CA THR A 42 -13.75 -15.19 9.87
C THR A 42 -14.32 -14.87 8.48
N PRO A 43 -15.62 -14.53 8.39
CA PRO A 43 -16.23 -14.19 7.11
C PRO A 43 -15.68 -12.83 6.66
N GLY A 44 -14.54 -12.85 5.98
CA GLY A 44 -13.84 -11.66 5.53
C GLY A 44 -12.32 -11.75 5.35
N ALA A 45 -11.67 -12.91 5.51
CA ALA A 45 -10.20 -12.99 5.32
C ALA A 45 -9.76 -13.47 3.92
N TYR A 46 -10.59 -14.18 3.16
CA TYR A 46 -10.05 -15.23 2.30
C TYR A 46 -9.63 -14.87 0.86
N VAL A 47 -9.94 -13.67 0.33
CA VAL A 47 -9.52 -13.34 -1.05
C VAL A 47 -8.16 -12.69 -1.08
N LYS A 48 -7.84 -11.78 -0.16
CA LYS A 48 -6.51 -11.14 -0.14
C LYS A 48 -5.40 -12.15 0.13
N ASP A 49 -5.65 -13.12 1.00
CA ASP A 49 -4.69 -14.19 1.33
C ASP A 49 -4.43 -15.15 0.16
N LYS A 50 -5.37 -15.22 -0.79
CA LYS A 50 -5.27 -16.04 -2.02
C LYS A 50 -5.00 -15.20 -3.27
N ALA A 51 -4.99 -13.88 -3.17
CA ALA A 51 -4.85 -12.99 -4.30
C ALA A 51 -3.39 -12.92 -4.75
N VAL A 52 -3.17 -13.04 -6.05
CA VAL A 52 -1.85 -12.84 -6.65
C VAL A 52 -1.72 -11.38 -7.05
N ASN A 53 -0.61 -10.75 -6.67
CA ASN A 53 -0.29 -9.40 -7.12
C ASN A 53 0.14 -9.43 -8.60
N MET A 54 -0.45 -8.55 -9.41
CA MET A 54 -0.06 -8.31 -10.79
C MET A 54 0.34 -6.85 -10.96
N THR A 55 1.52 -6.63 -11.52
CA THR A 55 2.01 -5.29 -11.92
C THR A 55 1.93 -5.15 -13.43
N VAL A 56 1.36 -4.03 -13.90
CA VAL A 56 1.23 -3.73 -15.33
C VAL A 56 1.98 -2.44 -15.63
N TYR A 57 2.89 -2.49 -16.61
CA TYR A 57 3.60 -1.32 -17.10
C TYR A 57 2.86 -0.72 -18.29
N LEU A 58 2.63 0.59 -18.25
CA LEU A 58 1.96 1.35 -19.30
C LEU A 58 2.86 2.49 -19.75
N LEU A 59 2.78 2.86 -21.02
CA LEU A 59 3.38 4.10 -21.49
C LEU A 59 2.70 5.31 -20.83
N PRO A 60 3.40 6.45 -20.68
CA PRO A 60 2.83 7.62 -20.00
C PRO A 60 1.53 8.12 -20.61
N HIS A 61 1.38 8.02 -21.94
CA HIS A 61 0.16 8.40 -22.65
C HIS A 61 -1.03 7.49 -22.29
N ASP A 62 -0.81 6.18 -22.25
CA ASP A 62 -1.87 5.20 -21.96
C ASP A 62 -2.31 5.27 -20.50
N HIS A 63 -1.35 5.45 -19.60
CA HIS A 63 -1.66 5.69 -18.19
C HIS A 63 -2.53 6.95 -18.00
N LYS A 64 -2.23 8.06 -18.71
CA LYS A 64 -3.07 9.27 -18.67
C LYS A 64 -4.49 8.99 -19.18
N ARG A 65 -4.61 8.24 -20.29
CA ARG A 65 -5.91 7.88 -20.86
C ARG A 65 -6.73 7.01 -19.90
N LEU A 66 -6.14 5.99 -19.28
CA LEU A 66 -6.83 5.17 -18.27
C LEU A 66 -7.24 6.00 -17.04
N LYS A 67 -6.38 6.92 -16.60
CA LYS A 67 -6.68 7.79 -15.46
C LYS A 67 -7.87 8.70 -15.75
N GLN A 68 -7.91 9.30 -16.94
CA GLN A 68 -9.02 10.14 -17.37
C GLN A 68 -10.33 9.35 -17.41
N LEU A 69 -10.30 8.14 -17.99
CA LEU A 69 -11.45 7.26 -18.04
C LEU A 69 -11.93 6.87 -16.63
N ALA A 70 -11.00 6.62 -15.70
CA ALA A 70 -11.35 6.31 -14.31
C ALA A 70 -12.13 7.44 -13.63
N VAL A 71 -11.72 8.70 -13.89
CA VAL A 71 -12.40 9.89 -13.38
C VAL A 71 -13.78 10.04 -14.00
N GLU A 72 -13.91 9.86 -15.31
CA GLU A 72 -15.19 9.96 -16.02
C GLU A 72 -16.24 8.96 -15.53
N HIS A 73 -15.79 7.77 -15.13
CA HIS A 73 -16.66 6.70 -14.63
C HIS A 73 -16.75 6.61 -13.09
N ASP A 74 -16.26 7.61 -12.36
CA ASP A 74 -16.19 7.64 -10.88
C ASP A 74 -15.67 6.32 -10.27
N THR A 75 -14.58 5.81 -10.85
CA THR A 75 -14.01 4.51 -10.50
C THR A 75 -12.50 4.59 -10.34
N THR A 76 -11.86 3.48 -10.01
CA THR A 76 -10.41 3.39 -9.92
C THR A 76 -9.83 2.74 -11.17
N ILE A 77 -8.57 3.07 -11.51
CA ILE A 77 -7.85 2.40 -12.62
C ILE A 77 -7.85 0.89 -12.44
N GLN A 78 -7.66 0.41 -11.20
CA GLN A 78 -7.71 -1.02 -10.89
C GLN A 78 -9.07 -1.63 -11.25
N ALA A 79 -10.17 -0.98 -10.86
CA ALA A 79 -11.51 -1.46 -11.17
C ALA A 79 -11.77 -1.50 -12.70
N LEU A 80 -11.37 -0.46 -13.43
CA LEU A 80 -11.44 -0.45 -14.90
C LEU A 80 -10.66 -1.58 -15.55
N VAL A 81 -9.45 -1.87 -15.06
CA VAL A 81 -8.65 -2.99 -15.57
C VAL A 81 -9.36 -4.32 -15.30
N MET A 82 -9.92 -4.51 -14.09
CA MET A 82 -10.69 -5.72 -13.76
C MET A 82 -11.94 -5.86 -14.64
N ASP A 83 -12.68 -4.76 -14.87
CA ASP A 83 -13.84 -4.76 -15.77
C ASP A 83 -13.44 -5.12 -17.21
N GLY A 84 -12.31 -4.59 -17.69
CA GLY A 84 -11.77 -4.93 -19.01
C GLY A 84 -11.35 -6.40 -19.13
N LEU A 85 -10.77 -6.97 -18.07
CA LEU A 85 -10.45 -8.40 -18.01
C LEU A 85 -11.72 -9.26 -18.03
N ASP A 86 -12.78 -8.86 -17.31
CA ASP A 86 -14.06 -9.58 -17.32
C ASP A 86 -14.66 -9.63 -18.73
N VAL A 87 -14.57 -8.53 -19.50
CA VAL A 87 -15.02 -8.50 -20.90
C VAL A 87 -14.22 -9.47 -21.78
N ILE A 88 -12.91 -9.61 -21.54
CA ILE A 88 -12.07 -10.55 -22.30
C ILE A 88 -12.40 -11.99 -21.92
N LEU A 89 -12.62 -12.28 -20.64
CA LEU A 89 -12.98 -13.61 -20.16
C LEU A 89 -14.35 -14.05 -20.69
N ASP A 90 -15.35 -13.18 -20.61
CA ASP A 90 -16.71 -13.45 -21.11
C ASP A 90 -16.72 -13.78 -22.61
N ARG A 91 -15.96 -13.02 -23.41
CA ARG A 91 -15.79 -13.29 -24.85
C ARG A 91 -15.18 -14.66 -25.15
N ASN A 92 -14.48 -15.25 -24.19
CA ASN A 92 -13.84 -16.56 -24.30
C ASN A 92 -14.63 -17.66 -23.57
N GLY A 93 -15.86 -17.38 -23.12
CA GLY A 93 -16.70 -18.33 -22.39
C GLY A 93 -16.18 -18.67 -20.99
N GLN A 94 -15.37 -17.78 -20.39
CA GLN A 94 -14.85 -17.94 -19.05
C GLN A 94 -15.63 -17.08 -18.04
N GLU A 95 -15.68 -17.54 -16.80
CA GLU A 95 -16.30 -16.79 -15.70
C GLU A 95 -15.53 -15.49 -15.39
N SER A 96 -16.26 -14.46 -14.96
CA SER A 96 -15.69 -13.19 -14.52
C SER A 96 -14.82 -13.34 -13.26
N LEU A 97 -13.91 -12.39 -13.07
CA LEU A 97 -13.02 -12.33 -11.92
C LEU A 97 -13.78 -12.12 -10.61
N THR A 98 -13.35 -12.83 -9.56
CA THR A 98 -13.89 -12.63 -8.21
C THR A 98 -13.41 -11.30 -7.63
N ARG A 99 -14.34 -10.40 -7.29
CA ARG A 99 -14.04 -9.07 -6.72
C ARG A 99 -14.11 -9.06 -5.19
N TRP A 100 -13.15 -8.40 -4.54
CA TRP A 100 -13.21 -8.12 -3.10
C TRP A 100 -14.07 -6.88 -2.83
N LYS A 101 -15.20 -7.04 -2.12
CA LYS A 101 -15.94 -5.89 -1.58
C LYS A 101 -15.20 -5.35 -0.36
N THR A 102 -14.37 -4.32 -0.56
CA THR A 102 -13.85 -3.56 0.59
C THR A 102 -15.03 -2.85 1.23
N ARG A 103 -15.54 -3.37 2.35
CA ARG A 103 -16.52 -2.67 3.18
C ARG A 103 -15.87 -1.39 3.71
N ARG A 104 -15.99 -0.27 2.99
CA ARG A 104 -15.70 1.04 3.57
C ARG A 104 -16.76 1.26 4.64
N LYS A 105 -16.36 1.31 5.92
CA LYS A 105 -17.24 1.85 6.98
C LYS A 105 -17.61 3.26 6.54
N ALA A 106 -18.90 3.56 6.47
CA ALA A 106 -19.36 4.95 6.40
C ALA A 106 -18.77 5.67 7.60
N ARG A 107 -17.98 6.72 7.36
CA ARG A 107 -17.66 7.69 8.41
C ARG A 107 -18.94 8.47 8.64
N GLY A 108 -19.66 8.12 9.71
CA GLY A 108 -20.74 8.93 10.26
C GLY A 108 -20.19 10.16 10.96
#